data_AF-A0A661QCZ2-F1
#
_entry.id   AF-A0A661QCZ2-F1
#
_cell.length_a   1.000
_cell.length_b   1.000
_cell.length_c   1.000
_cell.angle_alpha   90.00
_cell.angle_beta   90.00
_cell.angle_gamma   90.00
#
_symmetry.space_group_name_H-M   'P 1'
#
loop_
_entity.id
_entity.type
_entity.pdbx_description
1 polymer ?
#
loop_
_entity_poly.entity_id
_entity_poly.type
_entity_poly.pdbx_seq_one_letter_code
_entity_poly.pdbx_strand_id
1 'polypeptide(L)'
;MLTYIDKIKEISCRLLQEGKVDMVIGFRKGTVPMMNEPCFVKSPEDVDNLVWDSNCGINLANYLTNRKEKIGIVAKGCDSRNIVTHIIENKIKRDQLVIMGVPCKGMIDRHKIETMFETEIQNVIDVDDKITIKGESFEKTLDKKDVLQDNCALCIHRNPVIYDELVGNLVEEQKDIDRYEDVRKIESLSPEEKWKYFDDLLSACIRCYACRNVCPLCYCPTCFVDESRPQWVGKSIDPIDTRTFHFLRAYHCAGRCTDCGSCERACPMGINVRMFTKKLEKDCLELFNWEAGMTLQNRPPLDTYRPDDPDDFIK
;
A
#
# COMPACT_ATOMS: atom_id res chain seq x y z
N MET A 1 -27.10 7.62 9.53
CA MET A 1 -26.26 7.13 8.43
C MET A 1 -25.04 6.51 9.11
N LEU A 2 -24.86 5.19 9.01
CA LEU A 2 -23.75 4.51 9.68
C LEU A 2 -22.43 4.96 9.04
N THR A 3 -21.44 5.32 9.86
CA THR A 3 -20.09 5.58 9.37
C THR A 3 -19.46 4.26 8.93
N TYR A 4 -18.40 4.30 8.10
CA TYR A 4 -17.72 3.06 7.68
C TYR A 4 -17.27 2.22 8.88
N ILE A 5 -16.83 2.84 9.98
CA ILE A 5 -16.41 2.10 11.17
C ILE A 5 -17.58 1.33 11.78
N ASP A 6 -18.76 1.94 11.90
CA ASP A 6 -19.93 1.26 12.49
C ASP A 6 -20.28 0.01 11.66
N LYS A 7 -20.23 0.13 10.33
CA LYS A 7 -20.52 -0.99 9.43
C LYS A 7 -19.43 -2.07 9.45
N ILE A 8 -18.15 -1.67 9.53
CA ILE A 8 -17.03 -2.61 9.71
C ILE A 8 -17.22 -3.41 11.00
N LYS A 9 -17.54 -2.75 12.11
CA LYS A 9 -17.77 -3.39 13.40
C LYS A 9 -18.97 -4.34 13.36
N GLU A 10 -20.09 -3.90 12.79
CA GLU A 10 -21.30 -4.72 12.61
C GLU A 10 -21.00 -6.02 11.86
N ILE A 11 -20.35 -5.91 10.69
CA ILE A 11 -20.01 -7.09 9.86
C ILE A 11 -19.01 -7.98 10.60
N SER A 12 -17.97 -7.41 11.19
CA SER A 12 -16.94 -8.15 11.92
C SER A 12 -17.51 -8.96 13.08
N CYS A 13 -18.37 -8.33 13.90
CA CYS A 13 -19.03 -8.97 15.02
C CYS A 13 -19.90 -10.15 14.55
N ARG A 14 -20.72 -9.92 13.51
CA ARG A 14 -21.56 -10.96 12.92
C ARG A 14 -20.73 -12.14 12.38
N LEU A 15 -19.67 -11.87 11.61
CA LEU A 15 -18.83 -12.93 11.02
C LEU A 15 -18.15 -13.81 12.09
N LEU A 16 -17.74 -13.20 13.21
CA LEU A 16 -17.12 -13.91 14.33
C LEU A 16 -18.15 -14.71 15.13
N GLN A 17 -19.32 -14.13 15.44
CA GLN A 17 -20.40 -14.81 16.17
C GLN A 17 -20.96 -16.01 15.39
N GLU A 18 -21.06 -15.89 14.07
CA GLU A 18 -21.52 -16.97 13.19
C GLU A 18 -20.44 -18.02 12.91
N GLY A 19 -19.19 -17.82 13.37
CA GLY A 19 -18.07 -18.72 13.08
C GLY A 19 -17.70 -18.81 11.60
N LYS A 20 -18.05 -17.80 10.78
CA LYS A 20 -17.72 -17.75 9.36
C LYS A 20 -16.24 -17.51 9.11
N VAL A 21 -15.61 -16.79 10.03
CA VAL A 21 -14.17 -16.48 10.04
C VAL A 21 -13.60 -16.78 11.42
N ASP A 22 -12.34 -17.21 11.46
CA ASP A 22 -11.61 -17.44 12.71
C ASP A 22 -11.07 -16.13 13.31
N MET A 23 -10.92 -15.10 12.46
CA MET A 23 -10.45 -13.79 12.86
C MET A 23 -10.80 -12.70 11.84
N VAL A 24 -10.76 -11.45 12.29
CA VAL A 24 -10.87 -10.26 11.46
C VAL A 24 -9.58 -9.44 11.51
N ILE A 25 -9.08 -9.03 10.35
CA ILE A 25 -7.94 -8.11 10.19
C ILE A 25 -8.48 -6.72 9.82
N GLY A 26 -8.21 -5.75 10.68
CA GLY A 26 -8.56 -4.34 10.49
C GLY A 26 -7.47 -3.43 11.04
N PHE A 27 -7.85 -2.27 11.56
CA PHE A 27 -6.93 -1.29 12.16
C PHE A 27 -7.34 -0.99 13.59
N ARG A 28 -6.38 -0.61 14.44
CA ARG A 28 -6.61 0.03 15.75
C ARG A 28 -5.80 1.32 15.84
N LYS A 29 -6.13 2.19 16.81
CA LYS A 29 -5.29 3.35 17.12
C LYS A 29 -3.92 2.88 17.60
N GLY A 30 -2.85 3.41 17.01
CA GLY A 30 -1.51 3.26 17.55
C GLY A 30 -1.22 4.26 18.66
N THR A 31 0.00 4.23 19.18
CA THR A 31 0.46 5.10 20.26
C THR A 31 0.89 6.49 19.79
N VAL A 32 1.14 6.66 18.49
CA VAL A 32 1.56 7.92 17.88
C VAL A 32 0.44 8.46 16.99
N PRO A 33 0.12 9.77 17.03
CA PRO A 33 -0.88 10.36 16.15
C PRO A 33 -0.63 10.03 14.68
N MET A 34 -1.72 9.81 13.95
CA MET A 34 -1.71 9.43 12.52
C MET A 34 -1.03 8.08 12.20
N MET A 35 -0.65 7.28 13.20
CA MET A 35 -0.13 5.92 13.00
C MET A 35 -1.11 4.87 13.52
N ASN A 36 -2.17 4.63 12.75
CA ASN A 36 -3.00 3.46 13.00
C ASN A 36 -2.22 2.20 12.64
N GLU A 37 -2.40 1.15 13.44
CA GLU A 37 -1.70 -0.11 13.26
C GLU A 37 -2.66 -1.26 12.96
N PRO A 38 -2.21 -2.30 12.23
CA PRO A 38 -3.01 -3.48 11.96
C PRO A 38 -3.47 -4.17 13.24
N CYS A 39 -4.73 -4.58 13.28
CA CYS A 39 -5.36 -5.23 14.41
C CYS A 39 -5.97 -6.56 13.99
N PHE A 40 -5.83 -7.57 14.85
CA PHE A 40 -6.33 -8.92 14.65
C PHE A 40 -7.34 -9.22 15.75
N VAL A 41 -8.61 -9.23 15.40
CA VAL A 41 -9.73 -9.47 16.32
C VAL A 41 -10.18 -10.92 16.18
N LYS A 42 -10.28 -11.64 17.30
CA LYS A 42 -10.67 -13.07 17.31
C LYS A 42 -11.97 -13.34 18.06
N SER A 43 -12.47 -12.38 18.83
CA SER A 43 -13.73 -12.50 19.53
C SER A 43 -14.64 -11.31 19.23
N PRO A 44 -15.97 -11.46 19.30
CA PRO A 44 -16.91 -10.37 19.06
C PRO A 44 -16.71 -9.16 19.97
N GLU A 45 -16.25 -9.37 21.21
CA GLU A 45 -16.01 -8.32 22.20
C GLU A 45 -14.81 -7.43 21.82
N ASP A 46 -13.83 -7.99 21.12
CA ASP A 46 -12.62 -7.30 20.70
C ASP A 46 -12.85 -6.41 19.44
N VAL A 47 -14.01 -6.53 18.78
CA VAL A 47 -14.37 -5.74 17.60
C VAL A 47 -14.38 -4.24 17.89
N ASP A 48 -14.62 -3.86 19.15
CA ASP A 48 -14.63 -2.45 19.54
C ASP A 48 -13.27 -1.76 19.45
N ASN A 49 -12.19 -2.54 19.41
CA ASN A 49 -10.83 -2.05 19.19
C ASN A 49 -10.58 -1.61 17.73
N LEU A 50 -11.47 -2.01 16.80
CA LEU A 50 -11.34 -1.61 15.41
C LEU A 50 -11.61 -0.12 15.25
N VAL A 51 -10.82 0.52 14.39
CA VAL A 51 -10.99 1.91 13.98
C VAL A 51 -10.90 2.06 12.47
N TRP A 52 -11.52 3.12 11.97
CA TRP A 52 -11.42 3.52 10.58
C TRP A 52 -11.35 5.04 10.50
N ASP A 53 -10.27 5.55 9.93
CA ASP A 53 -10.07 6.96 9.61
C ASP A 53 -9.05 7.09 8.45
N SER A 54 -8.70 8.31 8.06
CA SER A 54 -7.82 8.59 6.92
C SER A 54 -6.34 8.22 7.15
N ASN A 55 -6.00 7.65 8.31
CA ASN A 55 -4.69 7.12 8.66
C ASN A 55 -4.61 5.59 8.51
N CYS A 56 -5.71 4.90 8.16
CA CYS A 56 -5.78 3.45 7.89
C CYS A 56 -5.13 3.05 6.55
N GLY A 57 -3.95 3.60 6.26
CA GLY A 57 -3.33 3.56 4.95
C GLY A 57 -2.26 2.48 4.74
N ILE A 58 -1.90 1.70 5.77
CA ILE A 58 -1.12 0.48 5.54
C ILE A 58 -1.99 -0.53 4.78
N ASN A 59 -1.38 -1.32 3.89
CA ASN A 59 -2.08 -2.36 3.15
C ASN A 59 -2.16 -3.66 3.97
N LEU A 60 -3.37 -4.06 4.34
CA LEU A 60 -3.60 -5.21 5.22
C LEU A 60 -3.34 -6.56 4.54
N ALA A 61 -3.26 -6.60 3.20
CA ALA A 61 -2.94 -7.83 2.48
C ALA A 61 -1.57 -8.39 2.89
N ASN A 62 -0.64 -7.56 3.39
CA ASN A 62 0.65 -7.99 3.90
C ASN A 62 0.55 -9.10 4.98
N TYR A 63 -0.58 -9.15 5.69
CA TYR A 63 -0.82 -10.09 6.77
C TYR A 63 -1.57 -11.36 6.36
N LEU A 64 -1.74 -11.62 5.06
CA LEU A 64 -2.46 -12.81 4.57
C LEU A 64 -1.55 -13.98 4.17
N THR A 65 -0.32 -13.70 3.77
CA THR A 65 0.55 -14.69 3.12
C THR A 65 0.74 -15.95 3.96
N ASN A 66 0.47 -17.12 3.36
CA ASN A 66 0.65 -18.46 3.92
C ASN A 66 -0.16 -18.77 5.18
N ARG A 67 -1.23 -18.01 5.44
CA ARG A 67 -2.15 -18.27 6.56
C ARG A 67 -3.08 -19.44 6.28
N LYS A 68 -3.55 -20.06 7.37
CA LYS A 68 -4.40 -21.26 7.31
C LYS A 68 -5.82 -21.00 7.79
N GLU A 69 -6.00 -19.94 8.55
CA GLU A 69 -7.26 -19.48 9.10
C GLU A 69 -8.23 -19.01 8.00
N LYS A 70 -9.53 -19.00 8.31
CA LYS A 70 -10.53 -18.20 7.59
C LYS A 70 -10.53 -16.78 8.14
N ILE A 71 -10.40 -15.79 7.26
CA ILE A 71 -10.06 -14.42 7.63
C ILE A 71 -11.10 -13.46 7.06
N GLY A 72 -11.73 -12.69 7.94
CA GLY A 72 -12.38 -11.44 7.58
C GLY A 72 -11.32 -10.35 7.40
N ILE A 73 -11.34 -9.58 6.31
CA ILE A 73 -10.35 -8.52 6.09
C ILE A 73 -11.00 -7.24 5.60
N VAL A 74 -10.64 -6.11 6.22
CA VAL A 74 -10.99 -4.78 5.73
C VAL A 74 -10.08 -4.42 4.55
N ALA A 75 -10.64 -4.17 3.38
CA ALA A 75 -9.85 -3.97 2.16
C ALA A 75 -10.31 -2.75 1.36
N LYS A 76 -9.39 -1.82 1.11
CA LYS A 76 -9.55 -0.70 0.17
C LYS A 76 -9.37 -1.21 -1.26
N GLY A 77 -9.54 -0.32 -2.25
CA GLY A 77 -9.16 -0.60 -3.65
C GLY A 77 -7.77 -1.21 -3.77
N CYS A 78 -6.74 -0.56 -3.24
CA CYS A 78 -5.36 -1.05 -3.32
C CYS A 78 -5.12 -2.35 -2.52
N ASP A 79 -5.72 -2.54 -1.35
CA ASP A 79 -5.65 -3.80 -0.59
C ASP A 79 -6.28 -4.95 -1.39
N SER A 80 -7.49 -4.75 -1.92
CA SER A 80 -8.20 -5.78 -2.71
C SER A 80 -7.41 -6.21 -3.95
N ARG A 81 -6.73 -5.26 -4.62
CA ARG A 81 -5.83 -5.55 -5.75
C ARG A 81 -4.63 -6.39 -5.32
N ASN A 82 -4.05 -6.12 -4.15
CA ASN A 82 -2.99 -6.99 -3.63
C ASN A 82 -3.52 -8.36 -3.19
N ILE A 83 -4.74 -8.46 -2.67
CA ILE A 83 -5.38 -9.75 -2.39
C ILE A 83 -5.54 -10.56 -3.68
N VAL A 84 -5.95 -9.94 -4.79
CA VAL A 84 -5.95 -10.60 -6.11
C VAL A 84 -4.57 -11.15 -6.45
N THR A 85 -3.51 -10.34 -6.32
CA THR A 85 -2.12 -10.80 -6.54
C THR A 85 -1.74 -11.97 -5.64
N HIS A 86 -2.17 -11.97 -4.38
CA HIS A 86 -1.89 -13.08 -3.44
C HIS A 86 -2.61 -14.36 -3.85
N ILE A 87 -3.85 -14.26 -4.34
CA ILE A 87 -4.63 -15.42 -4.79
C ILE A 87 -4.00 -16.03 -6.03
N ILE A 88 -3.67 -15.23 -7.05
CA ILE A 88 -3.06 -15.75 -8.29
C ILE A 88 -1.66 -16.36 -8.04
N GLU A 89 -0.93 -15.85 -7.04
CA GLU A 89 0.39 -16.39 -6.64
C GLU A 89 0.32 -17.50 -5.58
N ASN A 90 -0.89 -18.03 -5.32
CA ASN A 90 -1.14 -19.11 -4.38
C ASN A 90 -0.61 -18.83 -2.95
N LYS A 91 -0.64 -17.57 -2.52
CA LYS A 91 -0.26 -17.16 -1.15
C LYS A 91 -1.41 -17.20 -0.16
N ILE A 92 -2.64 -17.16 -0.67
CA ILE A 92 -3.88 -17.31 0.09
C ILE A 92 -4.94 -17.87 -0.86
N LYS A 93 -5.87 -18.68 -0.36
CA LYS A 93 -7.01 -19.15 -1.18
C LYS A 93 -8.19 -18.19 -1.04
N ARG A 94 -8.96 -18.00 -2.12
CA ARG A 94 -10.13 -17.11 -2.13
C ARG A 94 -11.20 -17.52 -1.12
N ASP A 95 -11.39 -18.82 -0.90
CA ASP A 95 -12.36 -19.40 0.04
C ASP A 95 -11.96 -19.25 1.52
N GLN A 96 -10.71 -18.87 1.80
CA GLN A 96 -10.25 -18.50 3.13
C GLN A 96 -10.63 -17.06 3.50
N LEU A 97 -11.16 -16.26 2.58
CA LEU A 97 -11.36 -14.82 2.79
C LEU A 97 -12.83 -14.43 2.77
N VAL A 98 -13.19 -13.56 3.72
CA VAL A 98 -14.38 -12.71 3.64
C VAL A 98 -13.90 -11.26 3.59
N ILE A 99 -14.05 -10.62 2.43
CA ILE A 99 -13.47 -9.30 2.17
C ILE A 99 -14.53 -8.23 2.42
N MET A 100 -14.32 -7.42 3.46
CA MET A 100 -15.08 -6.21 3.74
C MET A 100 -14.52 -5.06 2.92
N GLY A 101 -15.15 -4.80 1.79
CA GLY A 101 -14.73 -3.81 0.82
C GLY A 101 -15.02 -2.38 1.31
N VAL A 102 -13.99 -1.52 1.27
CA VAL A 102 -14.09 -0.11 1.66
C VAL A 102 -13.89 0.81 0.47
N PRO A 103 -14.95 1.51 0.02
CA PRO A 103 -14.85 2.58 -0.98
C PRO A 103 -14.01 3.75 -0.43
N CYS A 104 -12.78 3.91 -0.94
CA CYS A 104 -11.76 4.76 -0.36
C CYS A 104 -11.68 6.13 -1.05
N LYS A 105 -11.72 7.23 -0.28
CA LYS A 105 -11.53 8.60 -0.80
C LYS A 105 -10.07 9.09 -0.74
N GLY A 106 -9.13 8.21 -0.35
CA GLY A 106 -7.72 8.52 -0.17
C GLY A 106 -7.31 8.52 1.30
N MET A 107 -6.00 8.40 1.53
CA MET A 107 -5.38 8.42 2.86
C MET A 107 -4.43 9.62 2.96
N ILE A 108 -4.36 10.22 4.14
CA ILE A 108 -3.51 11.39 4.38
C ILE A 108 -2.03 11.00 4.50
N ASP A 109 -1.16 11.97 4.26
CA ASP A 109 0.27 11.86 4.48
C ASP A 109 0.68 12.55 5.79
N ARG A 110 1.10 11.72 6.74
CA ARG A 110 1.61 12.18 8.03
C ARG A 110 2.82 13.09 7.86
N HIS A 111 3.80 12.75 7.02
CA HIS A 111 5.02 13.54 6.88
C HIS A 111 4.69 14.92 6.32
N LYS A 112 3.81 14.96 5.30
CA LYS A 112 3.31 16.21 4.74
C LYS A 112 2.64 17.09 5.80
N ILE A 113 1.82 16.50 6.67
CA ILE A 113 1.16 17.24 7.77
C ILE A 113 2.18 17.70 8.81
N GLU A 114 3.10 16.84 9.25
CA GLU A 114 4.12 17.16 10.26
C GLU A 114 4.99 18.34 9.83
N THR A 115 5.36 18.42 8.54
CA THR A 115 6.15 19.57 8.03
C THR A 115 5.41 20.91 8.04
N MET A 116 4.09 20.93 8.27
CA MET A 116 3.30 22.17 8.37
C MET A 116 3.33 22.81 9.76
N PHE A 117 3.90 22.13 10.76
CA PHE A 117 3.88 22.56 12.16
C PHE A 117 5.27 22.46 12.78
N GLU A 118 5.63 23.44 13.61
CA GLU A 118 6.94 23.47 14.30
C GLU A 118 6.94 22.68 15.61
N THR A 119 5.75 22.46 16.19
CA THR A 119 5.57 21.77 17.47
C THR A 119 4.89 20.42 17.29
N GLU A 120 5.05 19.55 18.30
CA GLU A 120 4.53 18.19 18.27
C GLU A 120 3.00 18.16 18.14
N ILE A 121 2.51 17.33 17.23
CA ILE A 121 1.09 17.04 17.07
C ILE A 121 0.69 16.06 18.17
N GLN A 122 -0.27 16.44 19.00
CA GLN A 122 -0.75 15.61 20.11
C GLN A 122 -1.99 14.79 19.73
N ASN A 123 -2.87 15.36 18.90
CA ASN A 123 -4.10 14.69 18.51
C ASN A 123 -4.55 15.11 17.11
N VAL A 124 -5.26 14.20 16.44
CA VAL A 124 -5.80 14.40 15.10
C VAL A 124 -7.23 13.88 15.06
N ILE A 125 -8.16 14.77 14.75
CA ILE A 125 -9.59 14.48 14.63
C ILE A 125 -9.95 14.45 13.15
N ASP A 126 -10.50 13.33 12.72
CA ASP A 126 -10.93 13.07 11.34
C ASP A 126 -12.46 13.12 11.27
N VAL A 127 -13.00 14.09 10.52
CA VAL A 127 -14.45 14.24 10.30
C VAL A 127 -14.71 14.59 8.84
N ASP A 128 -15.46 13.73 8.16
CA ASP A 128 -15.89 13.89 6.76
C ASP A 128 -14.73 14.19 5.79
N ASP A 129 -14.65 15.40 5.24
CA ASP A 129 -13.62 15.83 4.30
C ASP A 129 -12.56 16.74 4.95
N LYS A 130 -12.59 16.87 6.28
CA LYS A 130 -11.70 17.73 7.06
C LYS A 130 -10.90 16.94 8.09
N ILE A 131 -9.75 17.50 8.45
CA ILE A 131 -8.92 17.00 9.53
C ILE A 131 -8.50 18.14 10.43
N THR A 132 -8.73 17.99 11.72
CA THR A 132 -8.34 18.96 12.74
C THR A 132 -7.12 18.45 13.48
N ILE A 133 -6.01 19.16 13.32
CA ILE A 133 -4.73 18.89 13.96
C ILE A 133 -4.64 19.72 15.23
N LYS A 134 -4.33 19.09 16.36
CA LYS A 134 -4.16 19.74 17.66
C LYS A 134 -2.76 19.47 18.20
N GLY A 135 -2.03 20.53 18.51
CA GLY A 135 -0.82 20.49 19.33
C GLY A 135 -1.06 21.20 20.66
N GLU A 136 0.02 21.40 21.42
CA GLU A 136 -0.05 22.02 22.75
C GLU A 136 -0.64 23.43 22.73
N SER A 137 -0.29 24.23 21.72
CA SER A 137 -0.64 25.66 21.63
C SER A 137 -1.39 26.03 20.33
N PHE A 138 -1.78 25.04 19.53
CA PHE A 138 -2.44 25.29 18.26
C PHE A 138 -3.54 24.28 17.95
N GLU A 139 -4.54 24.75 17.22
CA GLU A 139 -5.57 23.93 16.58
C GLU A 139 -5.76 24.45 15.16
N LYS A 140 -5.61 23.57 14.17
CA LYS A 140 -5.75 23.94 12.76
C LYS A 140 -6.59 22.89 12.04
N THR A 141 -7.54 23.36 11.25
CA THR A 141 -8.35 22.49 10.39
C THR A 141 -7.88 22.60 8.95
N LEU A 142 -7.66 21.46 8.30
CA LEU A 142 -7.21 21.33 6.92
C LEU A 142 -8.25 20.54 6.12
N ASP A 143 -8.36 20.82 4.83
CA ASP A 143 -9.14 19.96 3.93
C ASP A 143 -8.31 18.72 3.57
N LYS A 144 -8.90 17.53 3.66
CA LYS A 144 -8.18 16.26 3.46
C LYS A 144 -7.54 16.16 2.08
N LYS A 145 -8.22 16.68 1.06
CA LYS A 145 -7.74 16.71 -0.34
C LYS A 145 -6.36 17.37 -0.48
N ASP A 146 -6.04 18.34 0.38
CA ASP A 146 -4.79 19.11 0.31
C ASP A 146 -3.62 18.38 1.00
N VAL A 147 -3.93 17.36 1.82
CA VAL A 147 -2.97 16.59 2.63
C VAL A 147 -3.01 15.08 2.35
N LEU A 148 -3.62 14.66 1.25
CA LEU A 148 -3.53 13.28 0.77
C LEU A 148 -2.07 12.90 0.48
N GLN A 149 -1.75 11.63 0.69
CA GLN A 149 -0.55 11.02 0.13
C GLN A 149 -0.62 11.04 -1.39
N ASP A 150 0.51 11.27 -2.04
CA ASP A 150 0.58 11.49 -3.49
C ASP A 150 -0.06 10.36 -4.31
N ASN A 151 0.12 9.10 -3.89
CA ASN A 151 -0.53 7.95 -4.55
C ASN A 151 -2.06 7.99 -4.43
N CYS A 152 -2.57 8.45 -3.28
CA CYS A 152 -4.00 8.53 -3.02
C CYS A 152 -4.63 9.69 -3.80
N ALA A 153 -3.93 10.82 -3.94
CA ALA A 153 -4.37 11.94 -4.76
C ALA A 153 -4.56 11.53 -6.23
N LEU A 154 -3.66 10.69 -6.76
CA LEU A 154 -3.68 10.22 -8.15
C LEU A 154 -4.44 8.90 -8.36
N CYS A 155 -5.09 8.34 -7.33
CA CYS A 155 -5.68 7.01 -7.40
C CYS A 155 -6.94 6.96 -8.28
N ILE A 156 -6.95 6.06 -9.27
CA ILE A 156 -8.10 5.79 -10.17
C ILE A 156 -8.88 4.51 -9.80
N HIS A 157 -8.51 3.86 -8.69
CA HIS A 157 -9.08 2.60 -8.20
C HIS A 157 -9.47 2.73 -6.72
N ARG A 158 -10.45 3.57 -6.46
CA ARG A 158 -11.00 3.92 -5.14
C ARG A 158 -11.86 2.81 -4.56
N ASN A 159 -12.56 2.06 -5.41
CA ASN A 159 -13.41 0.95 -4.99
C ASN A 159 -12.63 -0.38 -4.96
N PRO A 160 -13.01 -1.31 -4.06
CA PRO A 160 -12.45 -2.66 -4.04
C PRO A 160 -12.78 -3.42 -5.34
N VAL A 161 -11.77 -4.06 -5.95
CA VAL A 161 -11.92 -4.88 -7.16
C VAL A 161 -12.61 -6.21 -6.85
N ILE A 162 -12.29 -6.79 -5.69
CA ILE A 162 -12.97 -7.97 -5.14
C ILE A 162 -13.42 -7.67 -3.70
N TYR A 163 -14.63 -8.09 -3.36
CA TYR A 163 -15.20 -7.99 -2.02
C TYR A 163 -16.35 -9.00 -1.86
N ASP A 164 -16.71 -9.29 -0.62
CA ASP A 164 -17.89 -10.08 -0.24
C ASP A 164 -19.00 -9.16 0.27
N GLU A 165 -18.64 -8.15 1.05
CA GLU A 165 -19.58 -7.18 1.60
C GLU A 165 -18.98 -5.76 1.52
N LEU A 166 -19.77 -4.78 1.09
CA LEU A 166 -19.37 -3.37 1.11
C LEU A 166 -19.77 -2.71 2.43
N VAL A 167 -18.86 -1.90 2.97
CA VAL A 167 -19.12 -1.12 4.20
C VAL A 167 -19.79 0.24 3.93
N GLY A 168 -20.04 0.54 2.66
CA GLY A 168 -20.68 1.77 2.20
C GLY A 168 -20.91 1.77 0.69
N ASN A 169 -21.52 2.85 0.18
CA ASN A 169 -21.75 3.00 -1.25
C ASN A 169 -20.43 3.19 -2.00
N LEU A 170 -20.36 2.64 -3.22
CA LEU A 170 -19.26 2.90 -4.13
C LEU A 170 -19.08 4.40 -4.35
N VAL A 171 -17.83 4.83 -4.44
CA VAL A 171 -17.47 6.22 -4.73
C VAL A 171 -17.14 6.37 -6.20
N GLU A 172 -17.24 7.59 -6.72
CA GLU A 172 -16.83 7.88 -8.08
C GLU A 172 -15.33 7.64 -8.26
N GLU A 173 -14.97 6.87 -9.29
CA GLU A 173 -13.59 6.67 -9.71
C GLU A 173 -13.07 7.91 -10.43
N GLN A 174 -11.81 8.25 -10.17
CA GLN A 174 -11.18 9.39 -10.85
C GLN A 174 -10.90 9.02 -12.31
N LYS A 175 -11.31 9.89 -13.23
CA LYS A 175 -11.08 9.75 -14.67
C LYS A 175 -10.11 10.81 -15.14
N ASP A 176 -9.43 10.51 -16.25
CA ASP A 176 -8.54 11.46 -16.95
C ASP A 176 -7.41 12.03 -16.08
N ILE A 177 -6.98 11.28 -15.06
CA ILE A 177 -5.83 11.62 -14.23
C ILE A 177 -4.56 11.02 -14.81
N ASP A 178 -3.57 11.87 -15.01
CA ASP A 178 -2.24 11.46 -15.38
C ASP A 178 -1.46 10.94 -14.17
N ARG A 179 -1.47 9.62 -13.99
CA ARG A 179 -0.73 8.96 -12.90
C ARG A 179 0.78 8.96 -13.08
N TYR A 180 1.32 9.26 -14.26
CA TYR A 180 2.74 9.01 -14.58
C TYR A 180 3.52 10.26 -14.97
N GLU A 181 3.00 11.45 -14.64
CA GLU A 181 3.66 12.73 -14.93
C GLU A 181 5.07 12.81 -14.31
N ASP A 182 5.21 12.40 -13.04
CA ASP A 182 6.47 12.33 -12.31
C ASP A 182 7.47 11.35 -12.95
N VAL A 183 7.00 10.18 -13.39
CA VAL A 183 7.81 9.19 -14.10
C VAL A 183 8.34 9.77 -15.40
N ARG A 184 7.50 10.42 -16.23
CA ARG A 184 7.94 11.01 -17.49
C ARG A 184 8.93 12.17 -17.30
N LYS A 185 8.79 12.96 -16.23
CA LYS A 185 9.78 13.97 -15.85
C LYS A 185 11.15 13.33 -15.62
N ILE A 186 11.21 12.23 -14.86
CA ILE A 186 12.46 11.48 -14.63
C ILE A 186 12.97 10.84 -15.94
N GLU A 187 12.10 10.26 -16.76
CA GLU A 187 12.48 9.67 -18.06
C GLU A 187 13.13 10.69 -19.01
N SER A 188 12.75 11.97 -18.93
CA SER A 188 13.29 13.04 -19.77
C SER A 188 14.70 13.52 -19.38
N LEU A 189 15.17 13.18 -18.18
CA LEU A 189 16.51 13.53 -17.70
C LEU A 189 17.61 12.79 -18.46
N SER A 190 18.80 13.39 -18.55
CA SER A 190 20.00 12.70 -19.05
C SER A 190 20.39 11.52 -18.14
N PRO A 191 21.18 10.54 -18.62
CA PRO A 191 21.64 9.42 -17.79
C PRO A 191 22.32 9.88 -16.48
N GLU A 192 23.15 10.91 -16.54
CA GLU A 192 23.85 11.48 -15.39
C GLU A 192 22.88 12.13 -14.40
N GLU A 193 21.89 12.90 -14.89
CA GLU A 193 20.86 13.52 -14.05
C GLU A 193 19.94 12.48 -13.41
N LYS A 194 19.57 11.41 -14.14
CA LYS A 194 18.81 10.28 -13.58
C LYS A 194 19.57 9.60 -12.46
N TRP A 195 20.86 9.36 -12.68
CA TRP A 195 21.73 8.75 -11.68
C TRP A 195 21.78 9.60 -10.42
N LYS A 196 22.02 10.92 -10.59
CA LYS A 196 22.01 11.86 -9.48
C LYS A 196 20.67 11.91 -8.75
N TYR A 197 19.56 11.92 -9.47
CA TYR A 197 18.22 11.93 -8.89
C TYR A 197 18.00 10.76 -7.92
N PHE A 198 18.35 9.54 -8.34
CA PHE A 198 18.18 8.35 -7.49
C PHE A 198 19.20 8.28 -6.35
N ASP A 199 20.41 8.80 -6.54
CA ASP A 199 21.39 8.93 -5.46
C ASP A 199 20.92 9.92 -4.39
N ASP A 200 20.40 11.08 -4.80
CA ASP A 200 19.85 12.08 -3.89
C ASP A 200 18.61 11.52 -3.15
N LEU A 201 17.72 10.82 -3.86
CA LEU A 201 16.53 10.18 -3.28
C LEU A 201 16.88 9.16 -2.18
N LEU A 202 17.98 8.42 -2.35
CA LEU A 202 18.41 7.38 -1.42
C LEU A 202 19.41 7.87 -0.35
N SER A 203 19.88 9.12 -0.43
CA SER A 203 20.95 9.66 0.42
C SER A 203 20.66 9.56 1.94
N ALA A 204 19.40 9.67 2.32
CA ALA A 204 18.95 9.56 3.72
C ALA A 204 18.63 8.12 4.16
N CYS A 205 18.75 7.12 3.28
CA CYS A 205 18.30 5.76 3.57
C CYS A 205 19.18 5.09 4.63
N ILE A 206 18.55 4.75 5.77
CA ILE A 206 19.20 4.04 6.88
C ILE A 206 19.10 2.51 6.77
N ARG A 207 18.59 1.98 5.64
CA ARG A 207 18.35 0.55 5.39
C ARG A 207 17.64 -0.20 6.53
N CYS A 208 16.65 0.42 7.16
CA CYS A 208 15.83 -0.22 8.21
C CYS A 208 14.86 -1.30 7.69
N TYR A 209 14.73 -1.45 6.37
CA TYR A 209 13.84 -2.40 5.68
C TYR A 209 12.34 -2.24 5.96
N ALA A 210 11.90 -1.15 6.58
CA ALA A 210 10.47 -0.90 6.81
C ALA A 210 9.66 -0.93 5.50
N CYS A 211 10.21 -0.35 4.42
CA CYS A 211 9.59 -0.37 3.09
C CYS A 211 9.45 -1.78 2.48
N ARG A 212 10.34 -2.72 2.84
CA ARG A 212 10.22 -4.14 2.49
C ARG A 212 9.17 -4.81 3.36
N ASN A 213 9.27 -4.66 4.68
CA ASN A 213 8.45 -5.41 5.64
C ASN A 213 6.96 -5.06 5.59
N VAL A 214 6.63 -3.83 5.17
CA VAL A 214 5.24 -3.39 4.99
C VAL A 214 4.66 -3.76 3.62
N CYS A 215 5.50 -4.18 2.67
CA CYS A 215 5.06 -4.38 1.30
C CYS A 215 4.33 -5.71 1.17
N PRO A 216 3.08 -5.72 0.68
CA PRO A 216 2.31 -6.95 0.55
C PRO A 216 2.91 -7.93 -0.48
N LEU A 217 3.94 -7.57 -1.24
CA LEU A 217 4.55 -8.42 -2.26
C LEU A 217 5.86 -9.07 -1.81
N CYS A 218 6.40 -8.65 -0.65
CA CYS A 218 7.69 -9.10 -0.14
C CYS A 218 7.56 -10.34 0.75
N TYR A 219 7.13 -11.46 0.17
CA TYR A 219 6.90 -12.74 0.87
C TYR A 219 7.70 -13.92 0.30
N CYS A 220 8.81 -13.65 -0.39
CA CYS A 220 9.67 -14.70 -0.90
C CYS A 220 10.18 -15.57 0.26
N PRO A 221 10.21 -16.90 0.13
CA PRO A 221 10.74 -17.79 1.17
C PRO A 221 12.25 -17.56 1.40
N THR A 222 12.93 -17.12 0.36
CA THR A 222 14.36 -16.81 0.33
C THR A 222 14.52 -15.39 -0.21
N CYS A 223 15.08 -14.48 0.59
CA CYS A 223 15.23 -13.08 0.20
C CYS A 223 16.70 -12.77 -0.05
N PHE A 224 17.02 -12.16 -1.21
CA PHE A 224 18.38 -11.70 -1.53
C PHE A 224 18.99 -10.78 -0.47
N VAL A 225 18.13 -10.08 0.29
CA VAL A 225 18.53 -9.21 1.41
C VAL A 225 19.01 -10.02 2.60
N ASP A 226 18.43 -11.19 2.85
CA ASP A 226 18.72 -12.01 4.03
C ASP A 226 19.82 -13.04 3.74
N GLU A 227 19.88 -13.53 2.50
CA GLU A 227 20.88 -14.48 2.04
C GLU A 227 22.33 -14.01 2.28
N SER A 228 23.14 -14.94 2.77
CA SER A 228 24.58 -14.73 2.98
C SER A 228 25.44 -15.56 2.02
N ARG A 229 24.86 -16.55 1.33
CA ARG A 229 25.59 -17.47 0.44
C ARG A 229 24.74 -17.88 -0.79
N PRO A 230 24.97 -17.30 -1.97
CA PRO A 230 25.85 -16.15 -2.21
C PRO A 230 25.29 -14.88 -1.56
N GLN A 231 26.17 -14.00 -1.09
CA GLN A 231 25.75 -12.69 -0.61
C GLN A 231 25.51 -11.76 -1.81
N TRP A 232 24.24 -11.44 -2.06
CA TRP A 232 23.84 -10.56 -3.18
C TRP A 232 24.00 -9.08 -2.86
N VAL A 233 23.82 -8.72 -1.58
CA VAL A 233 23.90 -7.33 -1.11
C VAL A 233 24.58 -7.30 0.27
N GLY A 234 25.46 -6.34 0.49
CA GLY A 234 26.07 -6.09 1.79
C GLY A 234 25.03 -5.70 2.84
N LYS A 235 25.41 -5.77 4.12
CA LYS A 235 24.50 -5.48 5.26
C LYS A 235 24.69 -4.08 5.85
N SER A 236 25.69 -3.32 5.39
CA SER A 236 25.98 -1.95 5.82
C SER A 236 25.09 -0.92 5.10
N ILE A 237 25.22 0.36 5.42
CA ILE A 237 24.57 1.45 4.69
C ILE A 237 25.40 1.95 3.50
N ASP A 238 26.28 1.10 2.95
CA ASP A 238 27.07 1.46 1.77
C ASP A 238 26.14 1.91 0.62
N PRO A 239 26.47 3.01 -0.10
CA PRO A 239 25.63 3.53 -1.17
C PRO A 239 25.35 2.52 -2.28
N ILE A 240 26.33 1.67 -2.65
CA ILE A 240 26.16 0.66 -3.69
C ILE A 240 25.16 -0.40 -3.24
N ASP A 241 25.30 -0.86 -1.99
CA ASP A 241 24.40 -1.87 -1.44
C ASP A 241 22.98 -1.32 -1.23
N THR A 242 22.86 -0.07 -0.78
CA THR A 242 21.58 0.64 -0.62
C THR A 242 20.86 0.72 -1.96
N ARG A 243 21.56 1.17 -3.00
CA ARG A 243 21.02 1.28 -4.35
C ARG A 243 20.62 -0.09 -4.91
N THR A 244 21.49 -1.08 -4.74
CA THR A 244 21.24 -2.47 -5.18
C THR A 244 20.00 -3.05 -4.52
N PHE A 245 19.80 -2.83 -3.21
CA PHE A 245 18.59 -3.23 -2.50
C PHE A 245 17.32 -2.63 -3.13
N HIS A 246 17.31 -1.31 -3.37
CA HIS A 246 16.14 -0.64 -3.91
C HIS A 246 15.83 -1.06 -5.35
N PHE A 247 16.85 -1.19 -6.21
CA PHE A 247 16.66 -1.66 -7.59
C PHE A 247 16.17 -3.10 -7.67
N LEU A 248 16.86 -4.05 -7.02
CA LEU A 248 16.46 -5.46 -7.06
C LEU A 248 15.06 -5.67 -6.49
N ARG A 249 14.73 -4.98 -5.39
CA ARG A 249 13.37 -5.03 -4.83
C ARG A 249 12.34 -4.48 -5.83
N ALA A 250 12.63 -3.39 -6.53
CA ALA A 250 11.72 -2.85 -7.53
C ALA A 250 11.46 -3.86 -8.66
N TYR A 251 12.52 -4.49 -9.19
CA TYR A 251 12.41 -5.55 -10.20
C TYR A 251 11.56 -6.73 -9.73
N HIS A 252 11.73 -7.19 -8.48
CA HIS A 252 10.88 -8.26 -7.92
C HIS A 252 9.40 -7.89 -7.78
N CYS A 253 9.07 -6.59 -7.81
CA CYS A 253 7.71 -6.06 -7.76
C CYS A 253 7.13 -5.72 -9.14
N ALA A 254 7.92 -5.83 -10.22
CA ALA A 254 7.46 -5.54 -11.59
C ALA A 254 6.24 -6.40 -11.94
N GLY A 255 5.21 -5.78 -12.52
CA GLY A 255 3.93 -6.44 -12.83
C GLY A 255 3.03 -6.77 -11.62
N ARG A 256 3.52 -6.58 -10.38
CA ARG A 256 2.81 -6.96 -9.15
C ARG A 256 2.43 -5.77 -8.28
N CYS A 257 3.16 -4.65 -8.39
CA CYS A 257 2.90 -3.42 -7.64
C CYS A 257 1.54 -2.79 -8.01
N THR A 258 0.78 -2.40 -6.99
CA THR A 258 -0.56 -1.78 -7.11
C THR A 258 -0.54 -0.29 -6.74
N ASP A 259 0.65 0.29 -6.59
CA ASP A 259 0.90 1.65 -6.10
C ASP A 259 0.23 2.01 -4.75
N CYS A 260 0.12 1.03 -3.85
CA CYS A 260 -0.59 1.21 -2.58
C CYS A 260 0.09 2.18 -1.59
N GLY A 261 1.33 2.60 -1.86
CA GLY A 261 2.05 3.60 -1.07
C GLY A 261 2.46 3.18 0.35
N SER A 262 2.25 1.93 0.74
CA SER A 262 2.63 1.43 2.07
C SER A 262 4.13 1.55 2.34
N CYS A 263 4.96 1.33 1.32
CA CYS A 263 6.42 1.39 1.43
C CYS A 263 6.97 2.80 1.67
N GLU A 264 6.33 3.82 1.10
CA GLU A 264 6.60 5.24 1.34
C GLU A 264 6.09 5.65 2.74
N ARG A 265 4.85 5.29 3.07
CA ARG A 265 4.25 5.56 4.40
C ARG A 265 5.10 5.01 5.55
N ALA A 266 5.72 3.85 5.37
CA ALA A 266 6.53 3.22 6.41
C ALA A 266 7.97 3.75 6.49
N CYS A 267 8.41 4.60 5.57
CA CYS A 267 9.78 5.11 5.58
C CYS A 267 9.92 6.21 6.65
N PRO A 268 10.74 6.01 7.71
CA PRO A 268 10.93 7.04 8.73
C PRO A 268 11.73 8.25 8.23
N MET A 269 12.34 8.13 7.05
CA MET A 269 13.13 9.19 6.41
C MET A 269 12.36 9.90 5.31
N GLY A 270 11.06 9.62 5.14
CA GLY A 270 10.22 10.26 4.11
C GLY A 270 10.64 9.95 2.67
N ILE A 271 11.37 8.85 2.43
CA ILE A 271 11.84 8.50 1.07
C ILE A 271 10.66 8.00 0.23
N ASN A 272 10.42 8.67 -0.90
CA ASN A 272 9.46 8.22 -1.90
C ASN A 272 10.01 7.04 -2.71
N VAL A 273 10.02 5.87 -2.09
CA VAL A 273 10.49 4.61 -2.69
C VAL A 273 9.61 4.14 -3.86
N ARG A 274 8.43 4.74 -4.08
CA ARG A 274 7.55 4.38 -5.19
C ARG A 274 8.12 4.81 -6.54
N MET A 275 9.02 5.79 -6.59
CA MET A 275 9.66 6.24 -7.84
C MET A 275 10.31 5.08 -8.61
N PHE A 276 10.80 4.06 -7.92
CA PHE A 276 11.32 2.85 -8.57
C PHE A 276 10.21 1.95 -9.14
N THR A 277 9.16 1.69 -8.37
CA THR A 277 8.09 0.74 -8.76
C THR A 277 7.09 1.34 -9.74
N LYS A 278 6.86 2.65 -9.69
CA LYS A 278 5.88 3.37 -10.51
C LYS A 278 6.28 3.39 -11.99
N LYS A 279 7.59 3.48 -12.26
CA LYS A 279 8.15 3.28 -13.60
C LYS A 279 7.84 1.88 -14.13
N LEU A 280 8.06 0.86 -13.32
CA LEU A 280 7.79 -0.54 -13.72
C LEU A 280 6.30 -0.81 -13.90
N GLU A 281 5.43 -0.15 -13.12
CA GLU A 281 3.98 -0.18 -13.34
C GLU A 281 3.59 0.46 -14.69
N LYS A 282 4.13 1.66 -14.99
CA LYS A 282 3.93 2.34 -16.29
C LYS A 282 4.37 1.43 -17.45
N ASP A 283 5.54 0.80 -17.34
CA ASP A 283 6.05 -0.09 -18.38
C ASP A 283 5.16 -1.32 -18.56
N CYS A 284 4.64 -1.89 -17.47
CA CYS A 284 3.70 -3.00 -17.56
C CYS A 284 2.39 -2.59 -18.28
N LEU A 285 1.92 -1.37 -18.03
CA LEU A 285 0.74 -0.84 -18.71
C LEU A 285 1.00 -0.56 -20.19
N GLU A 286 2.09 0.13 -20.53
CA GLU A 286 2.39 0.54 -21.90
C GLU A 286 2.80 -0.62 -22.80
N LEU A 287 3.61 -1.56 -22.28
CA LEU A 287 4.16 -2.67 -23.06
C LEU A 287 3.21 -3.88 -23.11
N PHE A 288 2.47 -4.15 -22.03
CA PHE A 288 1.68 -5.37 -21.91
C PHE A 288 0.18 -5.12 -21.68
N ASN A 289 -0.27 -3.86 -21.65
CA ASN A 289 -1.62 -3.48 -21.25
C ASN A 289 -2.03 -4.11 -19.91
N TRP A 290 -1.07 -4.17 -18.97
CA TRP A 290 -1.23 -4.85 -17.70
C TRP A 290 -1.33 -3.88 -16.53
N GLU A 291 -2.38 -4.06 -15.73
CA GLU A 291 -2.53 -3.43 -14.44
C GLU A 291 -2.69 -4.47 -13.33
N ALA A 292 -1.83 -4.38 -12.31
CA ALA A 292 -1.78 -5.38 -11.25
C ALA A 292 -3.08 -5.43 -10.43
N GLY A 293 -3.52 -6.65 -10.13
CA GLY A 293 -4.61 -6.91 -9.19
C GLY A 293 -6.02 -6.62 -9.72
N MET A 294 -6.20 -6.46 -11.03
CA MET A 294 -7.50 -6.14 -11.64
C MET A 294 -8.38 -7.37 -11.93
N THR A 295 -7.79 -8.56 -11.98
CA THR A 295 -8.47 -9.79 -12.40
C THR A 295 -7.83 -11.01 -11.75
N LEU A 296 -8.65 -12.02 -11.43
CA LEU A 296 -8.19 -13.32 -10.93
C LEU A 296 -7.86 -14.30 -12.07
N GLN A 297 -8.20 -13.94 -13.31
CA GLN A 297 -8.15 -14.82 -14.47
C GLN A 297 -6.80 -14.76 -15.20
N ASN A 298 -6.13 -13.62 -15.13
CA ASN A 298 -4.85 -13.39 -15.80
C ASN A 298 -3.70 -13.31 -14.78
N ARG A 299 -2.52 -13.76 -15.20
CA ARG A 299 -1.28 -13.67 -14.40
C ARG A 299 -0.43 -12.49 -14.88
N PRO A 300 0.51 -11.98 -14.06
CA PRO A 300 1.37 -10.85 -14.44
C PRO A 300 2.24 -11.15 -15.67
N PRO A 301 2.66 -10.14 -16.46
CA PRO A 301 3.44 -10.30 -17.68
C PRO A 301 4.75 -11.07 -17.50
N LEU A 302 5.38 -11.01 -16.34
CA LEU A 302 6.64 -11.73 -16.07
C LEU A 302 6.44 -13.18 -15.62
N ASP A 303 5.19 -13.65 -15.63
CA ASP A 303 4.79 -15.01 -15.22
C ASP A 303 4.09 -15.76 -16.37
N THR A 304 3.95 -15.12 -17.53
CA THR A 304 3.35 -15.67 -18.74
C THR A 304 4.15 -15.25 -19.94
N TYR A 305 4.15 -16.07 -20.99
CA TYR A 305 4.74 -15.71 -22.28
C TYR A 305 3.63 -15.60 -23.31
N ARG A 306 3.67 -14.56 -24.15
CA ARG A 306 2.82 -14.45 -25.33
C ARG A 306 3.68 -14.25 -26.59
N PRO A 307 3.34 -14.91 -27.72
CA PRO A 307 4.06 -14.71 -28.98
C PRO A 307 4.01 -13.28 -29.52
N ASP A 308 3.07 -12.45 -29.06
CA ASP A 308 2.89 -11.04 -29.42
C ASP A 308 3.45 -10.06 -28.39
N ASP A 309 4.22 -10.53 -27.40
CA ASP A 309 4.91 -9.65 -26.45
C ASP A 309 5.94 -8.76 -27.18
N PRO A 310 6.18 -7.51 -26.73
CA PRO A 310 7.13 -6.61 -27.40
C PRO A 310 8.56 -7.14 -27.36
N ASP A 311 9.19 -7.35 -28.52
CA ASP A 311 10.54 -7.91 -28.66
C ASP A 311 11.56 -6.92 -29.24
N ASP A 312 11.23 -5.62 -29.31
CA ASP A 312 12.08 -4.57 -29.94
C ASP A 312 13.48 -4.42 -29.31
N PHE A 313 13.69 -5.01 -28.12
CA PHE A 313 14.96 -5.04 -27.41
C PHE A 313 15.87 -6.22 -27.81
N ILE A 314 15.33 -7.25 -28.46
CA ILE A 314 16.09 -8.37 -29.02
C ILE A 314 16.59 -7.92 -30.40
N LYS A 315 17.85 -7.50 -30.47
CA LYS A 315 18.54 -7.09 -31.70
C LYS A 315 19.60 -8.10 -32.11
#